data_AF-A0A7J9EDH8-F1
#
_entry.id   AF-A0A7J9EDH8-F1
#
_cell.length_a   1.000
_cell.length_b   1.000
_cell.length_c   1.000
_cell.angle_alpha   90.00
_cell.angle_beta   90.00
_cell.angle_gamma   90.00
#
_symmetry.space_group_name_H-M   'P 1'
#
loop_
_entity.id
_entity.type
_entity.pdbx_description
1 polymer ?
#
loop_
_entity_poly.entity_id
_entity_poly.type
_entity_poly.pdbx_seq_one_letter_code
_entity_poly.pdbx_strand_id
1 'polypeptide(L)'
;MDFSAVSSALKAIGELTQEVTSLWCVDKQVKGLASELRWMQSYLKVADARKVDHELIRTSVVKIRELAYDAEDVIETFSLKVASKRKGGFSNCIKRSTCFLKEGCLLHQIKSEIEKITVEIKELNRQLKMYKVSQFGVDGEGPSSSTERLESRRPYPHVMDDNIVGLDKHIKKLVPVLLDEQSESRVVSICGLGGLGKTTLAKKIYHHSQVVGHFTHLAWAYVSKNCQKREVWKDILSDLNILGEADKEMKVEKLTEKLTDFLEKNKCLVILDDIWDTKAWDSLKSAFSARETESKILLTSRNKEIISHADKNGFLYELQCLNYEQSWELFQKIAIPPTNSP
;
A
#
# COMPACT_ATOMS: atom_id res chain seq x y z
N MET A 1 -7.73 1.26 -2.67
CA MET A 1 -9.13 1.69 -2.53
C MET A 1 -9.64 2.37 -3.80
N ASP A 2 -8.79 3.09 -4.55
CA ASP A 2 -9.13 3.81 -5.80
C ASP A 2 -9.77 2.94 -6.89
N PHE A 3 -9.27 1.72 -7.05
CA PHE A 3 -9.83 0.73 -7.96
C PHE A 3 -11.25 0.31 -7.60
N SER A 4 -11.61 0.36 -6.31
CA SER A 4 -12.91 -0.03 -5.83
C SER A 4 -13.97 0.95 -6.32
N ALA A 5 -13.71 2.26 -6.24
CA ALA A 5 -14.65 3.29 -6.67
C ALA A 5 -15.01 3.18 -8.16
N VAL A 6 -13.99 3.10 -9.04
CA VAL A 6 -14.24 2.94 -10.49
C VAL A 6 -14.94 1.62 -10.82
N SER A 7 -14.62 0.55 -10.09
CA SER A 7 -15.24 -0.76 -10.31
C SER A 7 -16.68 -0.81 -9.79
N SER A 8 -16.98 -0.12 -8.68
CA SER A 8 -18.33 0.04 -8.14
C SER A 8 -19.20 0.87 -9.10
N ALA A 9 -18.71 2.02 -9.59
CA ALA A 9 -19.42 2.82 -10.59
C ALA A 9 -19.71 2.02 -11.88
N LEU A 10 -18.74 1.24 -12.38
CA LEU A 10 -18.95 0.36 -13.53
C LEU A 10 -19.95 -0.76 -13.25
N LYS A 11 -19.99 -1.28 -12.03
CA LYS A 11 -20.97 -2.29 -11.60
C LYS A 11 -22.37 -1.68 -11.54
N ALA A 12 -22.53 -0.49 -10.95
CA ALA A 12 -23.80 0.22 -10.90
C ALA A 12 -24.35 0.52 -12.31
N ILE A 13 -23.49 0.87 -13.26
CA ILE A 13 -23.88 1.01 -14.67
C ILE A 13 -24.29 -0.34 -15.28
N GLY A 14 -23.60 -1.43 -14.94
CA GLY A 14 -23.92 -2.78 -15.42
C GLY A 14 -25.26 -3.33 -14.92
N GLU A 15 -25.74 -2.83 -13.78
CA GLU A 15 -27.05 -3.18 -13.22
C GLU A 15 -28.22 -2.46 -13.92
N LEU A 16 -27.95 -1.43 -14.73
CA LEU A 16 -28.93 -0.80 -15.60
C LEU A 16 -29.22 -1.66 -16.83
N THR A 17 -30.48 -2.07 -17.04
CA THR A 17 -30.85 -2.81 -18.24
C THR A 17 -30.91 -1.89 -19.47
N GLN A 18 -30.52 -2.42 -20.64
CA GLN A 18 -30.52 -1.69 -21.91
C GLN A 18 -31.91 -1.16 -22.30
N GLU A 19 -32.96 -1.85 -21.87
CA GLU A 19 -34.36 -1.46 -22.05
C GLU A 19 -34.70 -0.20 -21.23
N VAL A 20 -34.18 -0.09 -20.00
CA VAL A 20 -34.36 1.08 -19.11
C VAL A 20 -33.61 2.31 -19.65
N THR A 21 -32.37 2.14 -20.09
CA THR A 21 -31.56 3.27 -20.59
C THR A 21 -32.10 3.82 -21.92
N SER A 22 -32.70 2.95 -22.74
CA SER A 22 -33.32 3.30 -24.02
C SER A 22 -34.68 3.97 -23.83
N LEU A 23 -35.51 3.48 -22.90
CA LEU A 23 -36.80 4.09 -22.55
C LEU A 23 -36.65 5.53 -22.02
N TRP A 24 -35.54 5.80 -21.35
CA TRP A 24 -35.18 7.14 -20.85
C TRP A 24 -34.22 7.90 -21.79
N CYS A 25 -33.92 7.38 -22.99
CA CYS A 25 -33.05 8.05 -23.98
C CYS A 25 -31.67 8.52 -23.44
N VAL A 26 -31.16 7.86 -22.39
CA VAL A 26 -29.85 8.13 -21.77
C VAL A 26 -28.78 7.11 -22.20
N ASP A 27 -29.13 6.17 -23.08
CA ASP A 27 -28.25 5.09 -23.54
C ASP A 27 -26.90 5.59 -24.04
N LYS A 28 -26.87 6.67 -24.83
CA LYS A 28 -25.63 7.25 -25.35
C LYS A 28 -24.74 7.83 -24.23
N GLN A 29 -25.36 8.50 -23.27
CA GLN A 29 -24.67 9.15 -22.15
C GLN A 29 -24.09 8.11 -21.19
N VAL A 30 -24.89 7.10 -20.82
CA VAL A 30 -24.46 6.01 -19.94
C VAL A 30 -23.34 5.18 -20.61
N LYS A 31 -23.45 4.88 -21.90
CA LYS A 31 -22.37 4.20 -22.66
C LYS A 31 -21.10 5.05 -22.75
N GLY A 32 -21.24 6.36 -22.93
CA GLY A 32 -20.13 7.32 -22.92
C GLY A 32 -19.39 7.30 -21.59
N LEU A 33 -20.12 7.49 -20.49
CA LEU A 33 -19.57 7.45 -19.13
C LEU A 33 -18.89 6.10 -18.81
N ALA A 34 -19.51 4.98 -19.18
CA ALA A 34 -18.91 3.65 -18.99
C ALA A 34 -17.61 3.45 -19.78
N SER A 35 -17.46 4.10 -20.93
CA SER A 35 -16.24 4.04 -21.73
C SER A 35 -15.12 4.85 -21.08
N GLU A 36 -15.45 6.03 -20.54
CA GLU A 36 -14.51 6.89 -19.83
C GLU A 36 -14.07 6.29 -18.48
N LEU A 37 -14.99 5.70 -17.72
CA LEU A 37 -14.65 4.96 -16.48
C LEU A 37 -13.76 3.74 -16.76
N ARG A 38 -13.96 3.03 -17.88
CA ARG A 38 -13.05 1.95 -18.31
C ARG A 38 -11.67 2.46 -18.68
N TRP A 39 -11.58 3.65 -19.29
CA TRP A 39 -10.30 4.31 -19.53
C TRP A 39 -9.61 4.64 -18.20
N MET A 40 -10.32 5.22 -17.23
CA MET A 40 -9.80 5.51 -15.90
C MET A 40 -9.33 4.23 -15.18
N GLN A 41 -10.10 3.14 -15.26
CA GLN A 41 -9.70 1.85 -14.69
C GLN A 41 -8.41 1.34 -15.32
N SER A 42 -8.26 1.48 -16.64
CA SER A 42 -7.04 1.10 -17.36
C SER A 42 -5.85 2.01 -17.00
N TYR A 43 -6.09 3.30 -16.85
CA TYR A 43 -5.09 4.25 -16.37
C TYR A 43 -4.63 3.92 -14.96
N LEU A 44 -5.54 3.63 -14.03
CA LEU A 44 -5.22 3.19 -12.67
C LEU A 44 -4.40 1.88 -12.68
N LYS A 45 -4.66 0.95 -13.62
CA LYS A 45 -3.85 -0.29 -13.77
C LYS A 45 -2.42 0.03 -14.17
N VAL A 46 -2.25 0.97 -15.09
CA VAL A 46 -0.93 1.40 -15.54
C VAL A 46 -0.23 2.23 -14.47
N ALA A 47 -0.94 3.11 -13.76
CA ALA A 47 -0.39 3.93 -12.68
C ALA A 47 0.05 3.05 -11.50
N ASP A 48 -0.76 2.06 -11.11
CA ASP A 48 -0.45 1.08 -10.06
C ASP A 48 0.69 0.15 -10.47
N ALA A 49 0.74 -0.29 -11.73
CA ALA A 49 1.82 -1.11 -12.27
C ALA A 49 3.16 -0.36 -12.39
N ARG A 50 3.12 0.94 -12.74
CA ARG A 50 4.33 1.74 -12.93
C ARG A 50 4.91 2.27 -11.60
N LYS A 51 4.16 2.29 -10.49
CA LYS A 51 4.57 2.89 -9.19
C LYS A 51 5.26 4.25 -9.34
N VAL A 52 4.73 4.99 -10.31
CA VAL A 52 4.80 6.40 -10.69
C VAL A 52 4.44 7.47 -9.61
N ASP A 53 5.00 7.55 -8.40
CA ASP A 53 4.81 8.71 -7.47
C ASP A 53 5.31 10.05 -8.08
N HIS A 54 4.57 10.52 -9.07
CA HIS A 54 4.64 11.85 -9.65
C HIS A 54 3.42 12.57 -9.10
N GLU A 55 3.58 13.80 -8.61
CA GLU A 55 2.50 14.57 -7.99
C GLU A 55 1.23 14.62 -8.85
N LEU A 56 1.41 14.75 -10.18
CA LEU A 56 0.34 14.62 -11.18
C LEU A 56 -0.38 13.27 -11.17
N ILE A 57 0.31 12.14 -11.03
CA ILE A 57 -0.32 10.81 -10.96
C ILE A 57 -1.12 10.68 -9.66
N ARG A 58 -0.58 11.15 -8.53
CA ARG A 58 -1.28 11.12 -7.24
C ARG A 58 -2.55 12.01 -7.27
N THR A 59 -2.41 13.24 -7.75
CA THR A 59 -3.52 14.18 -7.92
C THR A 59 -4.56 13.63 -8.90
N SER A 60 -4.12 12.97 -9.97
CA SER A 60 -5.02 12.32 -10.94
C SER A 60 -5.74 11.12 -10.35
N VAL A 61 -5.09 10.32 -9.51
CA VAL A 61 -5.72 9.17 -8.83
C VAL A 61 -6.81 9.64 -7.87
N VAL A 62 -6.56 10.69 -7.09
CA VAL A 62 -7.57 11.31 -6.21
C VAL A 62 -8.74 11.83 -7.04
N LYS A 63 -8.47 12.58 -8.11
CA LYS A 63 -9.51 13.12 -8.98
C LYS A 63 -10.30 12.04 -9.74
N ILE A 64 -9.66 10.94 -10.14
CA ILE A 64 -10.33 9.76 -10.70
C ILE A 64 -11.27 9.13 -9.67
N ARG A 65 -10.87 9.07 -8.40
CA ARG A 65 -11.70 8.51 -7.33
C ARG A 65 -12.95 9.37 -7.09
N GLU A 66 -12.80 10.69 -7.01
CA GLU A 66 -13.90 11.63 -6.84
C GLU A 66 -14.90 11.53 -8.01
N LEU A 67 -14.41 11.60 -9.25
CA LEU A 67 -15.24 11.47 -10.46
C LEU A 67 -15.94 10.10 -10.56
N ALA A 68 -15.35 9.05 -9.98
CA ALA A 68 -15.99 7.72 -9.92
C ALA A 68 -17.12 7.67 -8.90
N TYR A 69 -16.98 8.32 -7.74
CA TYR A 69 -18.07 8.44 -6.77
C TYR A 69 -19.21 9.31 -7.31
N ASP A 70 -18.91 10.44 -7.94
CA ASP A 70 -19.94 11.28 -8.57
C ASP A 70 -20.69 10.51 -9.65
N ALA A 71 -20.00 9.66 -10.43
CA ALA A 71 -20.61 8.81 -11.43
C ALA A 71 -21.50 7.72 -10.80
N GLU A 72 -21.06 7.10 -9.71
CA GLU A 72 -21.83 6.08 -8.98
C GLU A 72 -23.11 6.69 -8.39
N ASP A 73 -23.01 7.83 -7.71
CA ASP A 73 -24.13 8.54 -7.09
C ASP A 73 -25.20 8.96 -8.11
N VAL A 74 -24.77 9.47 -9.28
CA VAL A 74 -25.69 9.86 -10.36
C VAL A 74 -26.42 8.64 -10.94
N ILE A 75 -25.72 7.52 -11.09
CA ILE A 75 -26.27 6.27 -11.62
C ILE A 75 -27.19 5.57 -10.60
N GLU A 76 -26.85 5.59 -9.32
CA GLU A 76 -27.70 5.06 -8.25
C GLU A 76 -28.96 5.91 -8.08
N THR A 77 -28.82 7.24 -8.11
CA THR A 77 -29.95 8.18 -8.10
C THR A 77 -30.89 7.93 -9.29
N PHE A 78 -30.34 7.65 -10.48
CA PHE A 78 -31.13 7.26 -11.64
C PHE A 78 -31.84 5.92 -11.41
N SER A 79 -31.13 4.91 -10.92
CA SER A 79 -31.66 3.57 -10.64
C SER A 79 -32.82 3.59 -9.63
N LEU A 80 -32.67 4.31 -8.52
CA LEU A 80 -33.70 4.47 -7.49
C LEU A 80 -34.96 5.17 -8.03
N LYS A 81 -34.78 6.20 -8.87
CA LYS A 81 -35.91 6.92 -9.49
C LYS A 81 -36.65 6.04 -10.50
N VAL A 82 -35.94 5.27 -11.32
CA VAL A 82 -36.56 4.27 -12.23
C VAL A 82 -37.31 3.20 -11.43
N ALA A 83 -36.73 2.68 -10.35
CA ALA A 83 -37.35 1.66 -9.50
C ALA A 83 -38.61 2.16 -8.79
N SER A 84 -38.62 3.42 -8.32
CA SER A 84 -39.78 4.03 -7.66
C SER A 84 -41.01 4.14 -8.59
N LYS A 85 -40.78 4.30 -9.90
CA LYS A 85 -41.84 4.43 -10.92
C LYS A 85 -42.40 3.08 -11.37
N ARG A 86 -41.67 1.97 -11.22
CA ARG A 86 -42.17 0.61 -11.50
C ARG A 86 -43.17 0.09 -10.44
N LYS A 87 -43.26 0.71 -9.26
CA LYS A 87 -44.22 0.39 -8.20
C LYS A 87 -45.59 1.09 -8.35
N GLY A 88 -45.78 1.95 -9.33
CA GLY A 88 -47.07 2.59 -9.63
C GLY A 88 -47.85 1.80 -10.68
N GLY A 89 -48.98 1.20 -10.28
CA GLY A 89 -49.84 0.40 -11.15
C GLY A 89 -50.40 1.16 -12.36
N PHE A 90 -50.74 0.39 -13.40
CA PHE A 90 -51.32 0.77 -14.69
C PHE A 90 -52.76 1.38 -14.62
N SER A 91 -53.04 2.30 -13.71
CA SER A 91 -54.36 2.94 -13.61
C SER A 91 -54.26 4.46 -13.52
N ASN A 92 -54.42 5.08 -14.69
CA ASN A 92 -55.21 6.27 -15.01
C ASN A 92 -54.50 7.13 -16.05
N CYS A 93 -54.76 6.79 -17.31
CA CYS A 93 -54.85 7.77 -18.38
C CYS A 93 -55.75 8.93 -17.91
N ILE A 94 -55.38 10.17 -18.26
CA ILE A 94 -56.04 11.46 -17.95
C ILE A 94 -55.48 12.19 -16.71
N LYS A 95 -54.21 12.61 -16.78
CA LYS A 95 -53.72 13.95 -16.37
C LYS A 95 -52.58 14.37 -17.30
N ARG A 96 -52.91 14.67 -18.56
CA ARG A 96 -52.01 14.65 -19.72
C ARG A 96 -51.29 15.99 -20.03
N SER A 97 -51.21 16.96 -19.10
CA SER A 97 -50.65 18.29 -19.45
C SER A 97 -49.77 18.98 -18.40
N THR A 98 -49.43 18.34 -17.27
CA THR A 98 -48.47 18.90 -16.29
C THR A 98 -47.35 17.93 -15.88
N CYS A 99 -47.35 16.71 -16.43
CA CYS A 99 -46.35 15.68 -16.10
C CYS A 99 -45.19 15.59 -17.10
N PHE A 100 -45.35 16.05 -18.35
CA PHE A 100 -44.28 16.00 -19.36
C PHE A 100 -43.10 16.93 -19.04
N LEU A 101 -43.36 18.09 -18.44
CA LEU A 101 -42.31 19.05 -18.09
C LEU A 101 -41.44 18.54 -16.92
N LYS A 102 -42.02 17.89 -15.91
CA LYS A 102 -41.24 17.34 -14.78
C LYS A 102 -40.37 16.15 -15.19
N GLU A 103 -40.87 15.29 -16.08
CA GLU A 103 -40.13 14.13 -16.60
C GLU A 103 -39.00 14.59 -17.54
N GLY A 104 -39.27 15.56 -18.42
CA GLY A 104 -38.26 16.19 -19.27
C GLY A 104 -37.19 16.96 -18.49
N CYS A 105 -37.54 17.70 -17.45
CA CYS A 105 -36.58 18.41 -16.59
C CYS A 105 -35.68 17.44 -15.81
N LEU A 106 -36.22 16.33 -15.30
CA LEU A 106 -35.44 15.30 -14.61
C LEU A 106 -34.52 14.54 -15.58
N LEU A 107 -35.01 14.21 -16.77
CA LEU A 107 -34.21 13.63 -17.85
C LEU A 107 -33.06 14.55 -18.24
N HIS A 108 -33.38 15.83 -18.40
CA HIS A 108 -32.42 16.87 -18.72
C HIS A 108 -31.39 17.03 -17.60
N GLN A 109 -31.82 16.98 -16.34
CA GLN A 109 -30.92 17.04 -15.18
C GLN A 109 -29.96 15.85 -15.14
N ILE A 110 -30.46 14.61 -15.25
CA ILE A 110 -29.61 13.40 -15.26
C ILE A 110 -28.66 13.42 -16.46
N LYS A 111 -29.15 13.78 -17.64
CA LYS A 111 -28.33 13.93 -18.84
C LYS A 111 -27.23 14.98 -18.63
N SER A 112 -27.57 16.13 -18.05
CA SER A 112 -26.64 17.22 -17.75
C SER A 112 -25.57 16.81 -16.72
N GLU A 113 -25.93 16.09 -15.66
CA GLU A 113 -24.96 15.62 -14.65
C GLU A 113 -24.02 14.56 -15.23
N ILE A 114 -24.53 13.59 -16.00
CA ILE A 114 -23.67 12.61 -16.69
C ILE A 114 -22.74 13.31 -17.70
N GLU A 115 -23.25 14.30 -18.44
CA GLU A 115 -22.47 15.05 -19.41
C GLU A 115 -21.39 15.89 -18.74
N LYS A 116 -21.68 16.52 -17.60
CA LYS A 116 -20.72 17.26 -16.78
C LYS A 116 -19.56 16.36 -16.31
N ILE A 117 -19.89 15.21 -15.70
CA ILE A 117 -18.87 14.24 -15.26
C ILE A 117 -18.05 13.76 -16.46
N THR A 118 -18.71 13.44 -17.59
CA THR A 118 -18.03 13.00 -18.82
C THR A 118 -17.04 14.04 -19.34
N VAL A 119 -17.40 15.32 -19.30
CA VAL A 119 -16.50 16.43 -19.71
C VAL A 119 -15.31 16.54 -18.77
N GLU A 120 -15.52 16.46 -17.45
CA GLU A 120 -14.43 16.53 -16.48
C GLU A 120 -13.44 15.35 -16.60
N ILE A 121 -13.95 14.14 -16.89
CA ILE A 121 -13.09 12.98 -17.18
C ILE A 121 -12.26 13.21 -18.46
N LYS A 122 -12.90 13.72 -19.52
CA LYS A 122 -12.21 13.99 -20.80
C LYS A 122 -11.12 15.06 -20.67
N GLU A 123 -11.38 16.10 -19.88
CA GLU A 123 -10.39 17.15 -19.61
C GLU A 123 -9.20 16.59 -18.82
N LEU A 124 -9.44 15.76 -17.80
CA LEU A 124 -8.37 15.05 -17.08
C LEU A 124 -7.54 14.16 -18.02
N ASN A 125 -8.20 13.43 -18.94
CA ASN A 125 -7.54 12.60 -19.94
C ASN A 125 -6.67 13.43 -20.90
N ARG A 126 -7.16 14.61 -21.33
CA ARG A 126 -6.41 15.55 -22.17
C ARG A 126 -5.15 16.06 -21.48
N GLN A 127 -5.28 16.50 -20.22
CA GLN A 127 -4.14 16.95 -19.42
C GLN A 127 -3.10 15.84 -19.28
N LEU A 128 -3.52 14.63 -18.93
CA LEU A 128 -2.64 13.47 -18.78
C LEU A 128 -1.92 13.05 -20.07
N LYS A 129 -2.53 13.26 -21.24
CA LYS A 129 -1.89 13.01 -22.54
C LYS A 129 -0.84 14.08 -22.88
N MET A 130 -1.08 15.34 -22.58
CA MET A 130 -0.13 16.43 -22.83
C MET A 130 1.16 16.26 -22.00
N TYR A 131 1.04 15.87 -20.72
CA TYR A 131 2.21 15.66 -19.84
C TYR A 131 3.09 14.47 -20.23
N LYS A 132 2.55 13.44 -20.90
CA LYS A 132 3.36 12.34 -21.43
C LYS A 132 4.25 12.74 -22.61
N VAL A 133 3.91 13.81 -23.32
CA VAL A 133 4.65 14.29 -24.50
C VAL A 133 5.79 15.24 -24.09
N SER A 134 5.67 15.94 -22.96
CA SER A 134 6.71 16.85 -22.45
C SER A 134 7.85 16.19 -21.65
N GLN A 135 7.72 14.90 -21.29
CA GLN A 135 8.78 14.13 -20.59
C GLN A 135 9.66 13.26 -21.52
N PHE A 136 9.39 13.24 -22.83
CA PHE A 136 10.20 12.50 -23.80
C PHE A 136 10.73 13.46 -24.86
N GLY A 137 11.78 14.20 -24.49
CA GLY A 137 12.54 15.05 -25.40
C GLY A 137 14.02 15.02 -25.03
N VAL A 138 14.76 14.19 -25.77
CA VAL A 138 16.22 14.18 -25.97
C VAL A 138 17.06 13.44 -24.91
N ASP A 139 17.93 12.58 -25.45
CA ASP A 139 18.83 11.62 -24.82
C ASP A 139 19.75 12.20 -23.75
N GLY A 140 19.93 11.43 -22.67
CA GLY A 140 20.93 11.64 -21.64
C GLY A 140 20.72 10.68 -20.48
N GLU A 141 21.65 9.75 -20.30
CA GLU A 141 21.72 8.87 -19.13
C GLU A 141 21.78 9.71 -17.84
N GLY A 142 20.63 9.89 -17.20
CA GLY A 142 20.46 10.44 -15.87
C GLY A 142 19.79 9.40 -14.96
N PRO A 143 19.98 9.49 -13.63
CA PRO A 143 19.62 8.42 -12.71
C PRO A 143 18.11 8.18 -12.76
N SER A 144 17.72 6.93 -13.04
CA SER A 144 16.34 6.49 -13.15
C SER A 144 15.53 6.83 -11.90
N SER A 145 14.36 7.47 -12.04
CA SER A 145 13.38 7.75 -10.97
C SER A 145 12.92 6.55 -10.11
N SER A 146 13.42 5.34 -10.39
CA SER A 146 13.33 4.17 -9.52
C SER A 146 14.14 4.30 -8.23
N THR A 147 15.25 5.04 -8.22
CA THR A 147 16.03 5.27 -6.99
C THR A 147 15.28 6.19 -6.00
N GLU A 148 14.64 7.26 -6.48
CA GLU A 148 13.92 8.22 -5.61
C GLU A 148 12.67 7.63 -4.91
N ARG A 149 12.04 6.58 -5.46
CA ARG A 149 10.85 5.94 -4.84
C ARG A 149 11.11 4.74 -3.98
N LEU A 150 12.28 4.11 -4.15
CA LEU A 150 12.74 3.12 -3.18
C LEU A 150 13.04 3.81 -1.84
N GLU A 151 13.44 5.08 -1.86
CA GLU A 151 13.61 5.89 -0.66
C GLU A 151 12.28 6.23 0.04
N SER A 152 11.18 6.51 -0.68
CA SER A 152 9.91 6.95 -0.04
C SER A 152 9.11 5.86 0.68
N ARG A 153 9.40 4.57 0.43
CA ARG A 153 8.81 3.43 1.17
C ARG A 153 9.77 2.76 2.14
N ARG A 154 11.04 3.16 2.16
CA ARG A 154 12.00 2.65 3.13
C ARG A 154 11.59 3.20 4.50
N PRO A 155 11.18 2.34 5.44
CA PRO A 155 11.03 2.77 6.80
C PRO A 155 12.43 3.06 7.33
N TYR A 156 12.75 4.34 7.48
CA TYR A 156 13.98 4.73 8.16
C TYR A 156 13.87 4.29 9.62
N PRO A 157 14.75 3.40 10.11
CA PRO A 157 14.68 2.92 11.49
C PRO A 157 14.76 4.10 12.47
N HIS A 158 15.58 5.10 12.18
CA HIS A 158 15.76 6.30 13.01
C HIS A 158 14.52 7.20 13.11
N VAL A 159 13.55 7.08 12.18
CA VAL A 159 12.31 7.86 12.22
C VAL A 159 11.26 7.08 13.01
N MET A 160 10.98 7.56 14.22
CA MET A 160 9.90 7.07 15.09
C MET A 160 8.62 7.85 14.84
N ASP A 161 7.49 7.16 14.95
CA ASP A 161 6.18 7.81 15.02
C ASP A 161 5.93 8.23 16.48
N ASP A 162 5.48 9.47 16.67
CA ASP A 162 5.13 9.99 17.99
C ASP A 162 3.80 9.39 18.50
N ASN A 163 2.95 8.92 17.59
CA ASN A 163 1.61 8.43 17.87
C ASN A 163 1.59 6.90 18.02
N ILE A 164 2.25 6.38 19.06
CA ILE A 164 2.32 4.94 19.32
C ILE A 164 1.48 4.58 20.55
N VAL A 165 0.73 3.47 20.44
CA VAL A 165 -0.08 2.91 21.52
C VAL A 165 0.04 1.39 21.57
N GLY A 166 -0.06 0.83 22.78
CA GLY A 166 -0.28 -0.60 22.98
C GLY A 166 0.87 -1.54 22.62
N LEU A 167 2.07 -1.03 22.31
CA LEU A 167 3.22 -1.84 21.93
C LEU A 167 4.00 -2.45 23.11
N ASP A 168 3.87 -1.92 24.32
CA ASP A 168 4.68 -2.36 25.47
C ASP A 168 4.50 -3.85 25.79
N LYS A 169 3.26 -4.35 25.70
CA LYS A 169 2.96 -5.76 25.91
C LYS A 169 3.63 -6.67 24.87
N HIS A 170 3.83 -6.16 23.66
CA HIS A 170 4.45 -6.88 22.56
C HIS A 170 5.97 -6.88 22.71
N ILE A 171 6.56 -5.74 23.06
CA ILE A 171 7.99 -5.59 23.37
C ILE A 171 8.40 -6.51 24.52
N LYS A 172 7.63 -6.51 25.63
CA LYS A 172 7.89 -7.38 26.79
C LYS A 172 7.88 -8.88 26.48
N LYS A 173 7.23 -9.30 25.39
CA LYS A 173 7.23 -10.70 24.94
C LYS A 173 8.38 -11.00 23.98
N LEU A 174 8.70 -10.07 23.08
CA LEU A 174 9.69 -10.27 22.02
C LEU A 174 11.13 -10.05 22.49
N VAL A 175 11.38 -9.04 23.33
CA VAL A 175 12.74 -8.71 23.78
C VAL A 175 13.38 -9.89 24.52
N PRO A 176 12.74 -10.54 25.52
CA PRO A 176 13.36 -11.68 26.19
C PRO A 176 13.74 -12.82 25.24
N VAL A 177 12.92 -13.09 24.22
CA VAL A 177 13.20 -14.13 23.21
C VAL A 177 14.43 -13.77 22.37
N LEU A 178 14.59 -12.50 22.00
CA LEU A 178 15.76 -12.04 21.25
C LEU A 178 17.04 -12.08 22.08
N LEU A 179 16.95 -11.84 23.40
CA LEU A 179 18.10 -11.82 24.31
C LEU A 179 18.47 -13.19 24.88
N ASP A 180 17.68 -14.23 24.57
CA ASP A 180 17.92 -15.58 25.06
C ASP A 180 19.04 -16.26 24.25
N GLU A 181 20.23 -16.28 24.84
CA GLU A 181 21.44 -16.92 24.31
C GLU A 181 21.36 -18.45 24.35
N GLN A 182 20.52 -19.02 25.22
CA GLN A 182 20.31 -20.47 25.30
C GLN A 182 19.26 -20.94 24.30
N SER A 183 18.54 -20.01 23.66
CA SER A 183 17.54 -20.34 22.66
C SER A 183 18.18 -20.82 21.36
N GLU A 184 17.80 -22.03 20.95
CA GLU A 184 18.10 -22.56 19.61
C GLU A 184 17.40 -21.77 18.49
N SER A 185 16.48 -20.86 18.83
CA SER A 185 15.76 -20.02 17.87
C SER A 185 16.66 -18.89 17.38
N ARG A 186 17.08 -18.95 16.12
CA ARG A 186 17.87 -17.88 15.51
C ARG A 186 17.00 -16.85 14.81
N VAL A 187 15.88 -17.30 14.25
CA VAL A 187 14.93 -16.45 13.52
C VAL A 187 13.70 -16.20 14.35
N VAL A 188 13.40 -14.93 14.57
CA VAL A 188 12.16 -14.46 15.19
C VAL A 188 11.34 -13.75 14.12
N SER A 189 10.07 -14.08 13.95
CA SER A 189 9.20 -13.43 12.95
C SER A 189 8.00 -12.77 13.59
N ILE A 190 7.81 -11.48 13.31
CA ILE A 190 6.59 -10.74 13.61
C ILE A 190 5.67 -10.87 12.41
N CYS A 191 4.55 -11.60 12.58
CA CYS A 191 3.57 -11.84 11.54
C CYS A 191 2.22 -11.17 11.82
N GLY A 192 1.49 -10.84 10.76
CA GLY A 192 0.15 -10.28 10.88
C GLY A 192 -0.31 -9.53 9.63
N LEU A 193 -1.57 -9.10 9.63
CA LEU A 193 -2.19 -8.37 8.53
C LEU A 193 -1.45 -7.05 8.22
N GLY A 194 -1.67 -6.52 7.01
CA GLY A 194 -1.15 -5.21 6.63
C GLY A 194 -1.73 -4.11 7.52
N GLY A 195 -0.91 -3.11 7.88
CA GLY A 195 -1.36 -1.98 8.69
C GLY A 195 -1.37 -2.21 10.21
N LEU A 196 -1.03 -3.40 10.71
CA LEU A 196 -1.01 -3.69 12.16
C LEU A 196 0.18 -3.08 12.93
N GLY A 197 1.09 -2.38 12.27
CA GLY A 197 2.26 -1.79 12.94
C GLY A 197 3.42 -2.75 13.19
N LYS A 198 3.58 -3.83 12.41
CA LYS A 198 4.73 -4.75 12.53
C LYS A 198 6.08 -4.05 12.41
N THR A 199 6.23 -3.23 11.37
CA THR A 199 7.41 -2.39 11.16
C THR A 199 7.62 -1.43 12.33
N THR A 200 6.56 -0.82 12.85
CA THR A 200 6.61 0.07 14.03
C THR A 200 7.10 -0.67 15.28
N LEU A 201 6.62 -1.90 15.51
CA LEU A 201 7.08 -2.74 16.61
C LEU A 201 8.55 -3.14 16.45
N ALA A 202 8.97 -3.56 15.26
CA ALA A 202 10.36 -3.87 14.97
C ALA A 202 11.27 -2.64 15.17
N LYS A 203 10.84 -1.44 14.74
CA LYS A 203 11.55 -0.19 15.01
C LYS A 203 11.73 0.06 16.51
N LYS A 204 10.66 -0.14 17.30
CA LYS A 204 10.73 0.01 18.77
C LYS A 204 11.70 -0.98 19.41
N ILE A 205 11.75 -2.21 18.92
CA ILE A 205 12.71 -3.23 19.37
C ILE A 205 14.15 -2.81 19.01
N TYR A 206 14.37 -2.32 17.78
CA TYR A 206 15.69 -1.85 17.33
C TYR A 206 16.29 -0.77 18.24
N HIS A 207 15.46 0.12 18.79
CA HIS A 207 15.88 1.19 19.69
C HIS A 207 15.72 0.84 21.19
N HIS A 208 15.32 -0.39 21.50
CA HIS A 208 15.08 -0.78 22.88
C HIS A 208 16.42 -0.92 23.63
N SER A 209 16.53 -0.29 24.80
CA SER A 209 17.81 -0.20 25.53
C SER A 209 18.44 -1.56 25.83
N GLN A 210 17.64 -2.57 26.18
CA GLN A 210 18.15 -3.93 26.43
C GLN A 210 18.65 -4.61 25.15
N VAL A 211 18.07 -4.29 23.99
CA VAL A 211 18.51 -4.84 22.70
C VAL A 211 19.82 -4.19 22.29
N VAL A 212 19.89 -2.86 22.35
CA VAL A 212 21.10 -2.08 22.05
C VAL A 212 22.25 -2.45 23.00
N GLY A 213 21.97 -2.77 24.26
CA GLY A 213 22.99 -3.18 25.23
C GLY A 213 23.46 -4.63 25.09
N HIS A 214 22.75 -5.48 24.33
CA HIS A 214 23.03 -6.91 24.23
C HIS A 214 23.69 -7.34 22.91
N PHE A 215 23.36 -6.67 21.82
CA PHE A 215 23.97 -6.91 20.50
C PHE A 215 25.06 -5.87 20.23
N THR A 216 26.25 -6.31 19.82
CA THR A 216 27.37 -5.44 19.48
C THR A 216 27.06 -4.59 18.25
N HIS A 217 26.31 -5.16 17.31
CA HIS A 217 25.89 -4.47 16.09
C HIS A 217 24.42 -4.73 15.78
N LEU A 218 23.75 -3.73 15.22
CA LEU A 218 22.38 -3.83 14.76
C LEU A 218 22.31 -3.36 13.32
N ALA A 219 21.54 -4.06 12.49
CA ALA A 219 21.32 -3.69 11.11
C ALA A 219 19.84 -3.80 10.74
N TRP A 220 19.40 -2.92 9.86
CA TRP A 220 18.04 -2.91 9.34
C TRP A 220 18.07 -2.88 7.81
N ALA A 221 17.31 -3.78 7.19
CA ALA A 221 17.09 -3.72 5.75
C ALA A 221 15.62 -3.90 5.40
N TYR A 222 15.15 -3.07 4.48
CA TYR A 222 13.82 -3.18 3.90
C TYR A 222 13.86 -4.14 2.71
N VAL A 223 13.06 -5.21 2.77
CA VAL A 223 12.97 -6.20 1.70
C VAL A 223 11.81 -5.86 0.79
N SER A 224 12.12 -5.18 -0.33
CA SER A 224 11.10 -4.86 -1.33
C SER A 224 10.49 -6.13 -1.93
N LYS A 225 9.27 -6.03 -2.48
CA LYS A 225 8.57 -7.15 -3.14
C LYS A 225 9.41 -7.88 -4.22
N ASN A 226 10.23 -7.14 -4.96
CA ASN A 226 11.07 -7.72 -6.01
C ASN A 226 12.39 -8.31 -5.46
N CYS A 227 12.59 -8.25 -4.14
CA CYS A 227 13.74 -8.75 -3.39
C CYS A 227 15.08 -8.59 -4.15
N GLN A 228 15.59 -7.36 -4.20
CA GLN A 228 16.90 -7.10 -4.78
C GLN A 228 17.99 -7.46 -3.76
N LYS A 229 18.38 -8.74 -3.74
CA LYS A 229 19.39 -9.31 -2.82
C LYS A 229 20.62 -8.41 -2.63
N ARG A 230 21.17 -7.87 -3.72
CA ARG A 230 22.34 -6.98 -3.67
C ARG A 230 22.10 -5.73 -2.82
N GLU A 231 20.96 -5.07 -3.00
CA GLU A 231 20.62 -3.84 -2.28
C GLU A 231 20.34 -4.12 -0.81
N VAL A 232 19.66 -5.23 -0.50
CA VAL A 232 19.48 -5.69 0.89
C VAL A 232 20.84 -5.91 1.56
N TRP A 233 21.80 -6.55 0.88
CA TRP A 233 23.15 -6.75 1.42
C TRP A 233 23.90 -5.45 1.63
N LYS A 234 23.80 -4.51 0.68
CA LYS A 234 24.40 -3.19 0.84
C LYS A 234 23.81 -2.43 2.02
N ASP A 235 22.49 -2.44 2.19
CA ASP A 235 21.82 -1.79 3.32
C ASP A 235 22.33 -2.38 4.66
N ILE A 236 22.40 -3.71 4.80
CA ILE A 236 22.92 -4.36 6.01
C ILE A 236 24.40 -4.05 6.24
N LEU A 237 25.24 -4.22 5.23
CA LEU A 237 26.70 -3.98 5.34
C LEU A 237 26.99 -2.51 5.67
N SER A 238 26.16 -1.58 5.18
CA SER A 238 26.25 -0.15 5.50
C SER A 238 25.92 0.12 6.96
N ASP A 239 24.81 -0.43 7.48
CA ASP A 239 24.44 -0.29 8.90
C ASP A 239 25.48 -0.90 9.84
N LEU A 240 26.13 -1.99 9.42
CA LEU A 240 27.22 -2.63 10.16
C LEU A 240 28.57 -1.89 10.02
N ASN A 241 28.64 -0.79 9.26
CA ASN A 241 29.85 -0.02 8.96
C ASN A 241 31.00 -0.86 8.36
N ILE A 242 30.66 -1.87 7.55
CA ILE A 242 31.66 -2.74 6.88
C ILE A 242 31.60 -2.64 5.36
N LEU A 243 30.73 -1.81 4.81
CA LEU A 243 30.66 -1.51 3.37
C LEU A 243 31.71 -0.47 2.99
N GLY A 244 32.70 -0.86 2.19
CA GLY A 244 33.69 0.05 1.59
C GLY A 244 33.33 0.46 0.16
N GLU A 245 34.03 1.48 -0.37
CA GLU A 245 33.80 1.97 -1.75
C GLU A 245 33.98 0.87 -2.82
N ALA A 246 35.01 0.04 -2.68
CA ALA A 246 35.26 -1.08 -3.59
C ALA A 246 34.14 -2.14 -3.58
N ASP A 247 33.35 -2.22 -2.50
CA ASP A 247 32.27 -3.20 -2.36
C ASP A 247 31.01 -2.82 -3.14
N LYS A 248 30.85 -1.54 -3.53
CA LYS A 248 29.67 -1.05 -4.26
C LYS A 248 29.52 -1.72 -5.63
N GLU A 249 30.63 -2.10 -6.24
CA GLU A 249 30.71 -2.80 -7.52
C GLU A 249 30.95 -4.31 -7.38
N MET A 250 31.16 -4.82 -6.16
CA MET A 250 31.41 -6.25 -5.95
C MET A 250 30.22 -7.13 -6.37
N LYS A 251 30.57 -8.36 -6.74
CA LYS A 251 29.62 -9.44 -7.01
C LYS A 251 28.87 -9.83 -5.74
N VAL A 252 27.63 -10.27 -5.90
CA VAL A 252 26.72 -10.59 -4.78
C VAL A 252 27.26 -11.72 -3.90
N GLU A 253 28.01 -12.66 -4.49
CA GLU A 253 28.64 -13.78 -3.79
C GLU A 253 29.66 -13.26 -2.77
N LYS A 254 30.52 -12.31 -3.17
CA LYS A 254 31.50 -11.68 -2.26
C LYS A 254 30.84 -10.88 -1.15
N LEU A 255 29.75 -10.16 -1.46
CA LEU A 255 28.97 -9.46 -0.44
C LEU A 255 28.35 -10.45 0.57
N THR A 256 27.91 -11.60 0.09
CA THR A 256 27.35 -12.68 0.92
C THR A 256 28.42 -13.27 1.82
N GLU A 257 29.61 -13.61 1.30
CA GLU A 257 30.76 -14.11 2.08
C GLU A 257 31.14 -13.11 3.17
N LYS A 258 31.32 -11.84 2.81
CA LYS A 258 31.68 -10.77 3.74
C LYS A 258 30.68 -10.60 4.87
N LEU A 259 29.38 -10.61 4.54
CA LEU A 259 28.32 -10.52 5.55
C LEU A 259 28.32 -11.76 6.47
N THR A 260 28.48 -12.95 5.89
CA THR A 260 28.51 -14.21 6.65
C THR A 260 29.67 -14.23 7.64
N ASP A 261 30.89 -13.94 7.18
CA ASP A 261 32.10 -13.88 8.01
C ASP A 261 31.96 -12.90 9.17
N PHE A 262 31.28 -11.76 8.94
CA PHE A 262 31.07 -10.77 9.97
C PHE A 262 30.05 -11.22 11.03
N LEU A 263 28.94 -11.83 10.59
CA LEU A 263 27.89 -12.34 11.50
C LEU A 263 28.37 -13.56 12.31
N GLU A 264 29.36 -14.32 11.82
CA GLU A 264 30.00 -15.41 12.57
C GLU A 264 30.87 -14.89 13.72
N LYS A 265 31.57 -13.77 13.50
CA LYS A 265 32.53 -13.23 14.46
C LYS A 265 31.93 -12.26 15.47
N ASN A 266 30.71 -11.79 15.21
CA ASN A 266 30.07 -10.74 15.98
C ASN A 266 28.65 -11.13 16.37
N LYS A 267 28.22 -10.60 17.51
CA LYS A 267 26.86 -10.76 18.01
C LYS A 267 25.98 -9.64 17.46
N CYS A 268 25.21 -9.95 16.43
CA CYS A 268 24.42 -8.98 15.69
C CYS A 268 22.91 -9.24 15.80
N LEU A 269 22.11 -8.18 15.77
CA LEU A 269 20.68 -8.27 15.44
C LEU A 269 20.45 -7.72 14.04
N VAL A 270 19.99 -8.57 13.12
CA VAL A 270 19.63 -8.16 11.76
C VAL A 270 18.11 -8.15 11.61
N ILE A 271 17.54 -7.00 11.32
CA ILE A 271 16.11 -6.83 11.06
C ILE A 271 15.86 -6.79 9.55
N LEU A 272 15.07 -7.74 9.05
CA LEU A 272 14.60 -7.76 7.66
C LEU A 272 13.10 -7.44 7.63
N ASP A 273 12.79 -6.23 7.18
CA ASP A 273 11.42 -5.71 7.20
C ASP A 273 10.67 -6.02 5.90
N ASP A 274 9.41 -6.42 6.04
CA ASP A 274 8.43 -6.69 4.98
C ASP A 274 8.80 -7.86 4.06
N ILE A 275 9.28 -9.00 4.59
CA ILE A 275 9.51 -10.19 3.76
C ILE A 275 8.17 -10.73 3.23
N TRP A 276 8.04 -10.78 1.91
CA TRP A 276 6.78 -11.10 1.23
C TRP A 276 6.47 -12.61 1.20
N ASP A 277 7.46 -13.45 0.91
CA ASP A 277 7.28 -14.88 0.73
C ASP A 277 8.56 -15.69 1.05
N THR A 278 8.43 -17.01 1.01
CA THR A 278 9.54 -17.94 1.27
C THR A 278 10.64 -17.85 0.21
N LYS A 279 10.33 -17.43 -1.03
CA LYS A 279 11.34 -17.26 -2.10
C LYS A 279 12.23 -16.05 -1.83
N ALA A 280 11.66 -14.96 -1.32
CA ALA A 280 12.41 -13.81 -0.87
C ALA A 280 13.39 -14.21 0.23
N TRP A 281 12.93 -14.96 1.24
CA TRP A 281 13.81 -15.50 2.28
C TRP A 281 14.89 -16.45 1.70
N ASP A 282 14.52 -17.37 0.80
CA ASP A 282 15.46 -18.30 0.17
C ASP A 282 16.58 -17.59 -0.59
N SER A 283 16.29 -16.44 -1.18
CA SER A 283 17.30 -15.63 -1.84
C SER A 283 18.31 -15.01 -0.85
N LEU A 284 17.88 -14.72 0.38
CA LEU A 284 18.65 -14.02 1.40
C LEU A 284 19.36 -14.98 2.38
N LYS A 285 18.78 -16.15 2.67
CA LYS A 285 19.27 -17.06 3.73
C LYS A 285 20.73 -17.50 3.61
N SER A 286 21.32 -17.40 2.42
CA SER A 286 22.73 -17.75 2.19
C SER A 286 23.70 -16.96 3.08
N ALA A 287 23.40 -15.69 3.40
CA ALA A 287 24.24 -14.89 4.29
C ALA A 287 24.09 -15.24 5.78
N PHE A 288 23.08 -16.06 6.09
CA PHE A 288 22.68 -16.43 7.44
C PHE A 288 22.85 -17.93 7.69
N SER A 289 23.71 -18.62 6.94
CA SER A 289 23.84 -20.08 7.01
C SER A 289 24.85 -20.58 8.06
N ALA A 290 25.55 -19.66 8.75
CA ALA A 290 26.45 -19.96 9.85
C ALA A 290 25.78 -20.81 10.94
N ARG A 291 26.40 -21.90 11.38
CA ARG A 291 25.82 -22.81 12.39
C ARG A 291 26.10 -22.38 13.82
N GLU A 292 27.20 -21.66 14.05
CA GLU A 292 27.65 -21.23 15.37
C GLU A 292 27.74 -19.70 15.37
N THR A 293 26.64 -19.05 15.72
CA THR A 293 26.58 -17.59 15.86
C THR A 293 25.55 -17.21 16.90
N GLU A 294 25.90 -16.21 17.71
CA GLU A 294 25.00 -15.58 18.67
C GLU A 294 24.11 -14.51 18.00
N SER A 295 24.28 -14.28 16.70
CA SER A 295 23.48 -13.33 15.93
C SER A 295 22.05 -13.82 15.74
N LYS A 296 21.08 -12.95 16.01
CA LYS A 296 19.64 -13.19 15.80
C LYS A 296 19.12 -12.45 14.58
N ILE A 297 18.06 -12.96 14.00
CA ILE A 297 17.38 -12.38 12.84
C ILE A 297 15.94 -12.09 13.21
N LEU A 298 15.51 -10.84 13.08
CA LEU A 298 14.12 -10.45 13.27
C LEU A 298 13.48 -10.15 11.92
N LEU A 299 12.42 -10.87 11.58
CA LEU A 299 11.66 -10.69 10.35
C LEU A 299 10.35 -9.98 10.66
N THR A 300 9.90 -9.13 9.74
CA THR A 300 8.48 -8.76 9.69
C THR A 300 7.86 -9.32 8.41
N SER A 301 6.67 -9.93 8.52
CA SER A 301 5.99 -10.51 7.36
C SER A 301 4.47 -10.53 7.50
N ARG A 302 3.78 -10.67 6.38
CA ARG A 302 2.35 -11.02 6.34
C ARG A 302 2.13 -12.54 6.22
N ASN A 303 3.18 -13.28 5.88
CA ASN A 303 3.13 -14.72 5.64
C ASN A 303 3.73 -15.46 6.84
N LYS A 304 2.88 -16.22 7.56
CA LYS A 304 3.28 -16.98 8.74
C LYS A 304 4.19 -18.17 8.39
N GLU A 305 4.03 -18.73 7.19
CA GLU A 305 4.80 -19.90 6.72
C GLU A 305 6.29 -19.60 6.54
N ILE A 306 6.69 -18.33 6.58
CA ILE A 306 8.10 -17.96 6.50
C ILE A 306 8.88 -18.49 7.70
N ILE A 307 8.28 -18.54 8.90
CA ILE A 307 9.03 -18.93 10.10
C ILE A 307 9.47 -20.40 10.05
N SER A 308 8.54 -21.31 9.75
CA SER A 308 8.78 -22.75 9.65
C SER A 308 9.74 -23.09 8.51
N HIS A 309 9.74 -22.27 7.45
CA HIS A 309 10.67 -22.38 6.33
C HIS A 309 12.05 -21.78 6.65
N ALA A 310 12.11 -20.75 7.48
CA ALA A 310 13.34 -20.05 7.81
C ALA A 310 14.18 -20.74 8.89
N ASP A 311 13.51 -21.22 9.93
CA ASP A 311 14.14 -21.88 11.07
C ASP A 311 13.15 -22.86 11.71
N LYS A 312 13.57 -24.12 11.86
CA LYS A 312 12.74 -25.16 12.50
C LYS A 312 12.43 -24.83 13.96
N ASN A 313 13.36 -24.14 14.62
CA ASN A 313 13.22 -23.66 15.98
C ASN A 313 12.79 -22.18 16.03
N GLY A 314 12.37 -21.61 14.90
CA GLY A 314 12.04 -20.20 14.78
C GLY A 314 10.85 -19.80 15.66
N PHE A 315 10.91 -18.60 16.22
CA PHE A 315 9.84 -18.07 17.05
C PHE A 315 8.86 -17.22 16.23
N LEU A 316 7.59 -17.63 16.18
CA LEU A 316 6.53 -16.87 15.53
C LEU A 316 5.78 -15.99 16.54
N TYR A 317 5.76 -14.70 16.27
CA TYR A 317 4.96 -13.74 17.02
C TYR A 317 3.84 -13.15 16.16
N GLU A 318 2.60 -13.54 16.45
CA GLU A 318 1.44 -12.99 15.75
C GLU A 318 0.96 -11.69 16.40
N LEU A 319 1.17 -10.59 15.70
CA LEU A 319 0.70 -9.28 16.10
C LEU A 319 -0.83 -9.21 15.96
N GLN A 320 -1.50 -8.85 17.04
CA GLN A 320 -2.96 -8.74 17.11
C GLN A 320 -3.41 -7.31 16.83
N CYS A 321 -4.68 -7.15 16.45
CA CYS A 321 -5.30 -5.83 16.37
C CYS A 321 -5.30 -5.14 17.74
N LEU A 322 -5.32 -3.81 17.71
CA LEU A 322 -5.58 -3.00 18.89
C LEU A 322 -6.98 -3.32 19.43
N ASN A 323 -7.13 -3.31 20.75
CA ASN A 323 -8.47 -3.36 21.35
C ASN A 323 -9.18 -2.01 21.19
N TYR A 324 -10.42 -1.91 21.64
CA TYR A 324 -11.22 -0.70 21.50
C TYR A 324 -10.55 0.51 22.17
N GLU A 325 -10.05 0.33 23.39
CA GLU A 325 -9.43 1.39 24.17
C GLU A 325 -8.16 1.92 23.49
N GLN A 326 -7.29 1.02 23.05
CA GLN A 326 -6.07 1.37 22.31
C GLN A 326 -6.37 2.01 20.96
N SER A 327 -7.39 1.52 20.24
CA SER A 327 -7.81 2.10 18.96
C SER A 327 -8.34 3.52 19.14
N TRP A 328 -9.12 3.75 20.20
CA TRP A 328 -9.64 5.06 20.55
C TRP A 328 -8.52 6.02 20.96
N GLU A 329 -7.57 5.57 21.77
CA GLU A 329 -6.39 6.37 22.14
C GLU A 329 -5.57 6.78 20.90
N LEU A 330 -5.32 5.83 19.99
CA LEU A 330 -4.60 6.13 18.74
C LEU A 330 -5.36 7.15 17.89
N PHE A 331 -6.68 6.98 17.77
CA PHE A 331 -7.53 7.91 17.03
C PHE A 331 -7.46 9.31 17.64
N GLN A 332 -7.54 9.44 18.97
CA GLN A 332 -7.42 10.73 19.64
C GLN A 332 -6.06 11.39 19.39
N LYS A 333 -4.96 10.64 19.47
CA LYS A 333 -3.61 11.17 19.20
C LYS A 333 -3.46 11.71 17.77
N ILE A 334 -4.07 11.05 16.79
CA ILE A 334 -3.99 11.43 15.38
C ILE A 334 -4.97 12.57 15.04
N ALA A 335 -6.23 12.44 15.47
CA ALA A 335 -7.32 13.35 15.10
C ALA A 335 -7.33 14.64 15.94
N ILE A 336 -6.80 14.58 17.17
CA ILE A 336 -6.70 15.70 18.09
C ILE A 336 -5.21 15.85 18.47
N PRO A 337 -4.36 16.29 17.53
CA PRO A 337 -2.96 16.50 17.83
C PRO A 337 -2.83 17.49 18.99
N PRO A 338 -1.93 17.27 19.96
CA PRO A 338 -1.76 18.17 21.08
C PRO A 338 -1.52 19.58 20.56
N THR A 339 -2.38 20.52 20.97
CA THR A 339 -2.10 21.95 20.79
C THR A 339 -0.87 22.24 21.63
N ASN A 340 0.29 22.36 20.98
CA ASN A 340 1.47 22.93 21.61
C ASN A 340 1.06 24.29 22.16
N SER A 341 0.83 24.34 23.47
CA SER A 341 0.58 25.59 24.18
C SER A 341 1.94 26.28 24.29
N PRO A 342 2.04 27.56 23.91
CA PRO A 342 3.31 28.30 23.90
C PRO A 342 3.94 28.44 25.28
#